data_AF-A0A0D9NVJ5-F1
#
_entry.id   AF-A0A0D9NVJ5-F1
#
_cell.length_a   1.000
_cell.length_b   1.000
_cell.length_c   1.000
_cell.angle_alpha   90.00
_cell.angle_beta   90.00
_cell.angle_gamma   90.00
#
_symmetry.space_group_name_H-M   'P 1'
#
loop_
_entity.id
_entity.type
_entity.pdbx_description
1 polymer ?
#
loop_
_entity_poly.entity_id
_entity_poly.type
_entity_poly.pdbx_seq_one_letter_code
_entity_poly.pdbx_strand_id
1 'polypeptide(L)'
;MGSTATTANVAHETLARVYASSDVAATRALYDEWATTYDAEMADASQNYTGVYRALDAVDMSGPLPPRDGAYEVAVCIGTFTQGHVGPGAMDELVRVVKPQGLVVATVLAAIWETGGYAAKVAALVADSRVKLLGAELIDYRQGAGVQARLVVLEVL
;
A
#
# COMPACT_ATOMS: atom_id res chain seq x y z
N MET A 1 -37.81 -4.47 24.47
CA MET A 1 -36.86 -3.70 25.31
C MET A 1 -35.49 -4.28 25.07
N GLY A 2 -34.50 -3.44 24.75
CA GLY A 2 -33.09 -3.86 24.70
C GLY A 2 -32.31 -3.43 23.46
N SER A 3 -32.22 -2.11 23.25
CA SER A 3 -31.12 -1.36 22.61
C SER A 3 -30.66 -1.72 21.18
N THR A 4 -31.18 -0.93 20.24
CA THR A 4 -30.61 -0.66 18.90
C THR A 4 -29.40 0.28 18.99
N ALA A 5 -28.35 -0.04 18.21
CA ALA A 5 -27.34 0.83 17.61
C ALA A 5 -26.56 1.82 18.51
N THR A 6 -25.28 1.54 18.76
CA THR A 6 -24.30 2.55 19.25
C THR A 6 -22.93 2.37 18.60
N THR A 7 -22.91 2.25 17.28
CA THR A 7 -21.70 2.47 16.47
C THR A 7 -22.04 3.38 15.29
N ALA A 8 -22.81 4.44 15.57
CA ALA A 8 -22.99 5.52 14.63
C ALA A 8 -21.85 6.52 14.79
N ASN A 9 -20.98 6.56 13.78
CA ASN A 9 -20.54 7.83 13.17
C ASN A 9 -19.46 8.69 13.86
N VAL A 10 -18.42 8.09 14.44
CA VAL A 10 -17.26 8.86 14.96
C VAL A 10 -16.46 9.50 13.81
N ALA A 11 -16.34 8.82 12.66
CA ALA A 11 -15.55 9.30 11.50
C ALA A 11 -16.07 10.61 10.87
N HIS A 12 -17.37 10.93 11.00
CA HIS A 12 -17.92 12.18 10.46
C HIS A 12 -17.70 13.40 11.37
N GLU A 13 -17.54 13.21 12.69
CA GLU A 13 -17.38 14.32 13.64
C GLU A 13 -16.04 15.03 13.44
N THR A 14 -14.97 14.27 13.23
CA THR A 14 -13.64 14.79 12.87
C THR A 14 -13.70 15.61 11.59
N LEU A 15 -14.36 15.11 10.54
CA LEU A 15 -14.47 15.81 9.26
C LEU A 15 -15.23 17.14 9.40
N ALA A 16 -16.30 17.17 10.19
CA ALA A 16 -17.04 18.38 10.49
C ALA A 16 -16.18 19.41 11.26
N ARG A 17 -15.38 18.96 12.23
CA ARG A 17 -14.41 19.81 12.97
C ARG A 17 -13.35 20.39 12.03
N VAL A 18 -12.85 19.60 11.08
CA VAL A 18 -11.87 20.06 10.07
C VAL A 18 -12.48 21.11 9.16
N TYR A 19 -13.69 20.89 8.61
CA TYR A 19 -14.35 21.86 7.74
C TYR A 19 -14.79 23.15 8.45
N ALA A 20 -15.03 23.09 9.75
CA ALA A 20 -15.32 24.28 10.56
C ALA A 20 -14.06 25.06 10.97
N SER A 21 -12.87 24.48 10.83
CA SER A 21 -11.60 25.12 11.20
C SER A 21 -11.12 26.08 10.10
N SER A 22 -10.72 27.28 10.50
CA SER A 22 -9.98 28.24 9.65
C SER A 22 -8.52 28.41 10.10
N ASP A 23 -8.08 27.63 11.09
CA ASP A 23 -6.74 27.69 11.65
C ASP A 23 -5.91 26.45 11.27
N VAL A 24 -4.69 26.70 10.77
CA VAL A 24 -3.77 25.64 10.31
C VAL A 24 -3.30 24.77 11.49
N ALA A 25 -3.02 25.37 12.65
CA ALA A 25 -2.56 24.62 13.81
C ALA A 25 -3.66 23.70 14.36
N ALA A 26 -4.88 24.21 14.47
CA ALA A 26 -6.05 23.43 14.84
C ALA A 26 -6.32 22.28 13.85
N THR A 27 -6.27 22.54 12.54
CA THR A 27 -6.45 21.49 11.53
C THR A 27 -5.37 20.42 11.61
N ARG A 28 -4.12 20.80 11.93
CA ARG A 28 -3.02 19.84 12.13
C ARG A 28 -3.26 18.95 13.35
N ALA A 29 -3.69 19.54 14.48
CA ALA A 29 -3.99 18.76 15.68
C ALA A 29 -5.14 17.78 15.46
N LEU A 30 -6.19 18.18 14.71
CA LEU A 30 -7.28 17.30 14.31
C LEU A 30 -6.80 16.14 13.44
N TYR A 31 -5.88 16.41 12.51
CA TYR A 31 -5.27 15.37 11.69
C TYR A 31 -4.43 14.41 12.54
N ASP A 32 -3.58 14.92 13.43
CA ASP A 32 -2.73 14.09 14.29
C ASP A 32 -3.57 13.21 15.23
N GLU A 33 -4.69 13.73 15.75
CA GLU A 33 -5.67 12.96 16.53
C GLU A 33 -6.25 11.79 15.72
N TRP A 34 -6.79 12.08 14.52
CA TRP A 34 -7.39 11.07 13.66
C TRP A 34 -6.40 10.08 13.05
N ALA A 35 -5.18 10.51 12.75
CA ALA A 35 -4.15 9.64 12.19
C ALA A 35 -3.84 8.44 13.11
N THR A 36 -4.10 8.56 14.42
CA THR A 36 -3.93 7.45 15.39
C THR A 36 -4.99 6.36 15.24
N THR A 37 -6.15 6.66 14.65
CA THR A 37 -7.24 5.71 14.43
C THR A 37 -7.41 5.31 12.96
N TYR A 38 -6.70 5.97 12.04
CA TYR A 38 -6.82 5.79 10.59
C TYR A 38 -6.87 4.32 10.15
N ASP A 39 -5.87 3.51 10.48
CA ASP A 39 -5.82 2.12 10.02
C ASP A 39 -6.97 1.27 10.55
N ALA A 40 -7.33 1.47 11.82
CA ALA A 40 -8.46 0.79 12.45
C ALA A 40 -9.78 1.21 11.82
N GLU A 41 -9.93 2.51 11.52
CA GLU A 41 -11.10 3.03 10.82
C GLU A 41 -11.18 2.48 9.40
N MET A 42 -10.09 2.49 8.61
CA MET A 42 -10.08 1.98 7.23
C MET A 42 -10.39 0.48 7.16
N ALA A 43 -9.93 -0.31 8.15
CA ALA A 43 -10.17 -1.75 8.21
C ALA A 43 -11.54 -2.11 8.82
N ASP A 44 -12.28 -1.15 9.39
CA ASP A 44 -13.57 -1.41 10.03
C ASP A 44 -14.62 -1.82 8.98
N ALA A 45 -15.17 -3.02 9.13
CA ALA A 45 -16.17 -3.57 8.21
C ALA A 45 -17.44 -2.71 8.09
N SER A 46 -17.72 -1.85 9.07
CA SER A 46 -18.84 -0.90 9.08
C SER A 46 -18.62 0.33 8.21
N GLN A 47 -17.38 0.64 7.77
CA GLN A 47 -17.13 1.73 6.82
C GLN A 47 -17.92 1.55 5.52
N ASN A 48 -18.25 0.30 5.18
CA ASN A 48 -19.03 -0.04 4.00
C ASN A 48 -18.46 0.63 2.73
N TYR A 49 -17.12 0.71 2.64
CA TYR A 49 -16.44 1.08 1.39
C TYR A 49 -17.04 0.23 0.29
N THR A 50 -17.59 0.87 -0.74
CA THR A 50 -18.45 0.26 -1.76
C THR A 50 -17.90 -1.09 -2.20
N GLY A 51 -18.44 -2.20 -1.67
CA GLY A 51 -18.19 -3.64 -1.91
C GLY A 51 -17.05 -4.13 -2.83
N VAL A 52 -15.90 -3.47 -2.94
CA VAL A 52 -14.84 -3.82 -3.91
C VAL A 52 -13.80 -4.78 -3.34
N TYR A 53 -13.60 -4.77 -2.01
CA TYR A 53 -12.61 -5.63 -1.37
C TYR A 53 -13.28 -6.87 -0.76
N ARG A 54 -12.85 -8.06 -1.19
CA ARG A 54 -13.21 -9.33 -0.55
C ARG A 54 -12.58 -9.47 0.85
N ALA A 55 -11.40 -8.89 1.04
CA ALA A 55 -10.65 -8.84 2.29
C ALA A 55 -9.82 -7.54 2.30
N LEU A 56 -9.71 -6.92 3.48
CA LEU A 56 -8.92 -5.72 3.73
C LEU A 56 -8.27 -5.87 5.09
N ASP A 57 -6.93 -5.88 5.12
CA ASP A 57 -6.14 -6.09 6.34
C ASP A 57 -5.16 -4.93 6.52
N ALA A 58 -5.11 -4.35 7.72
CA ALA A 58 -4.05 -3.42 8.11
C ALA A 58 -2.81 -4.23 8.52
N VAL A 59 -1.71 -4.08 7.79
CA VAL A 59 -0.50 -4.91 7.96
C VAL A 59 0.79 -4.10 7.83
N ASP A 60 1.80 -4.48 8.60
CA ASP A 60 3.18 -4.04 8.39
C ASP A 60 3.82 -4.86 7.27
N MET A 61 4.00 -4.23 6.10
CA MET A 61 4.59 -4.88 4.93
C MET A 61 6.10 -5.15 5.04
N SER A 62 6.75 -4.71 6.11
CA SER A 62 8.15 -5.08 6.38
C SER A 62 8.30 -6.52 6.91
N GLY A 63 7.19 -7.12 7.37
CA GLY A 63 7.11 -8.50 7.81
C GLY A 63 6.25 -9.40 6.90
N PRO A 64 6.00 -10.65 7.33
CA PRO A 64 5.19 -11.59 6.56
C PRO A 64 3.75 -11.12 6.34
N LEU A 65 3.25 -11.26 5.11
CA LEU A 65 1.86 -10.95 4.79
C LEU A 65 0.92 -12.10 5.19
N PRO A 66 -0.31 -11.81 5.68
CA PRO A 66 -1.26 -12.85 6.11
C PRO A 66 -1.61 -13.93 5.06
N PRO A 67 -1.72 -13.62 3.76
CA PRO A 67 -2.01 -14.64 2.76
C PRO A 67 -0.94 -15.74 2.71
N ARG A 68 -1.40 -16.98 2.53
CA ARG A 68 -0.52 -18.12 2.28
C ARG A 68 0.20 -18.00 0.93
N ASP A 69 1.23 -18.82 0.76
CA ASP A 69 1.97 -18.94 -0.49
C ASP A 69 1.04 -19.26 -1.66
N GLY A 70 1.26 -18.59 -2.80
CA GLY A 70 0.47 -18.79 -4.02
C GLY A 70 -1.04 -18.59 -3.84
N ALA A 71 -1.46 -17.69 -2.95
CA ALA A 71 -2.86 -17.34 -2.76
C ALA A 71 -3.46 -16.60 -3.96
N TYR A 72 -2.65 -15.81 -4.68
CA TYR A 72 -3.09 -14.90 -5.74
C TYR A 72 -2.42 -15.17 -7.09
N GLU A 73 -3.11 -14.85 -8.18
CA GLU A 73 -2.53 -14.89 -9.52
C GLU A 73 -1.77 -13.61 -9.85
N VAL A 74 -2.19 -12.48 -9.27
CA VAL A 74 -1.55 -11.18 -9.45
C VAL A 74 -1.51 -10.44 -8.11
N ALA A 75 -0.36 -9.83 -7.80
CA ALA A 75 -0.22 -8.83 -6.75
C ALA A 75 0.09 -7.46 -7.38
N VAL A 76 -0.61 -6.42 -6.94
CA VAL A 76 -0.44 -5.04 -7.43
C VAL A 76 -0.09 -4.14 -6.25
N CYS A 77 1.03 -3.42 -6.33
CA CYS A 77 1.57 -2.60 -5.25
C CYS A 77 1.97 -1.21 -5.78
N ILE A 78 1.06 -0.25 -5.67
CA ILE A 78 1.20 1.07 -6.31
C ILE A 78 1.23 2.16 -5.25
N GLY A 79 2.27 2.99 -5.28
CA GLY A 79 2.43 4.12 -4.35
C GLY A 79 2.96 3.75 -2.97
N THR A 80 3.26 2.48 -2.72
CA THR A 80 3.85 2.01 -1.46
C THR A 80 5.36 2.17 -1.44
N PHE A 81 6.06 1.82 -2.52
CA PHE A 81 7.53 1.92 -2.62
C PHE A 81 7.98 3.34 -2.95
N THR A 82 7.81 4.21 -1.96
CA THR A 82 8.17 5.62 -2.00
C THR A 82 9.19 5.96 -0.89
N GLN A 83 9.64 7.20 -0.84
CA GLN A 83 10.72 7.61 0.06
C GLN A 83 10.30 7.45 1.53
N GLY A 84 11.08 6.69 2.31
CA GLY A 84 10.91 6.57 3.76
C GLY A 84 9.74 5.71 4.26
N HIS A 85 9.09 4.93 3.39
CA HIS A 85 7.93 4.11 3.76
C HIS A 85 8.32 2.64 4.01
N VAL A 86 8.28 1.82 2.96
CA VAL A 86 8.53 0.38 3.01
C VAL A 86 9.81 0.09 2.24
N GLY A 87 10.66 -0.82 2.74
CA GLY A 87 11.91 -1.21 2.08
C GLY A 87 11.70 -2.27 0.99
N PRO A 88 12.75 -2.56 0.18
CA PRO A 88 12.67 -3.55 -0.89
C PRO A 88 12.40 -4.99 -0.41
N GLY A 89 12.62 -5.29 0.88
CA GLY A 89 12.29 -6.59 1.49
C GLY A 89 10.83 -7.01 1.29
N ALA A 90 9.89 -6.07 1.26
CA ALA A 90 8.47 -6.36 1.03
C ALA A 90 8.19 -7.06 -0.32
N MET A 91 9.07 -6.90 -1.31
CA MET A 91 8.95 -7.63 -2.59
C MET A 91 9.04 -9.15 -2.42
N ASP A 92 9.73 -9.65 -1.38
CA ASP A 92 9.79 -11.08 -1.11
C ASP A 92 8.41 -11.66 -0.83
N GLU A 93 7.60 -10.93 -0.06
CA GLU A 93 6.27 -11.36 0.35
C GLU A 93 5.27 -11.20 -0.77
N LEU A 94 5.37 -10.14 -1.58
CA LEU A 94 4.57 -10.01 -2.80
C LEU A 94 4.83 -11.18 -3.77
N VAL A 95 6.09 -11.60 -3.92
CA VAL A 95 6.45 -12.78 -4.73
C VAL A 95 5.92 -14.07 -4.09
N ARG A 96 6.05 -14.24 -2.77
CA ARG A 96 5.61 -15.45 -2.04
C ARG A 96 4.09 -15.69 -2.18
N VAL A 97 3.27 -14.66 -2.05
CA VAL A 97 1.81 -14.79 -2.09
C VAL A 97 1.25 -14.98 -3.51
N VAL A 98 2.07 -14.77 -4.54
CA VAL A 98 1.71 -14.97 -5.94
C VAL A 98 2.09 -16.39 -6.40
N LYS A 99 1.21 -17.03 -7.16
CA LYS A 99 1.43 -18.37 -7.70
C LYS A 99 2.59 -18.38 -8.71
N PRO A 100 3.27 -19.51 -8.94
CA PRO A 100 4.13 -19.69 -10.11
C PRO A 100 3.39 -19.30 -11.40
N GLN A 101 4.09 -18.64 -12.32
CA GLN A 101 3.59 -17.99 -13.54
C GLN A 101 2.63 -16.80 -13.31
N GLY A 102 2.37 -16.43 -12.05
CA GLY A 102 1.62 -15.22 -11.69
C GLY A 102 2.47 -13.95 -11.76
N LEU A 103 1.83 -12.80 -11.62
CA LEU A 103 2.48 -11.49 -11.78
C LEU A 103 2.56 -10.68 -10.49
N VAL A 104 3.70 -10.01 -10.29
CA VAL A 104 3.83 -8.88 -9.36
C VAL A 104 4.00 -7.62 -10.19
N VAL A 105 3.12 -6.65 -9.99
CA VAL A 105 3.17 -5.32 -10.63
C VAL A 105 3.34 -4.26 -9.56
N ALA A 106 4.41 -3.47 -9.64
CA ALA A 106 4.67 -2.44 -8.64
C ALA A 106 5.18 -1.14 -9.26
N THR A 107 4.92 -0.03 -8.59
CA THR A 107 5.61 1.24 -8.86
C THR A 107 6.63 1.54 -7.78
N VAL A 108 7.85 1.87 -8.18
CA VAL A 108 8.92 2.33 -7.28
C VAL A 108 9.34 3.73 -7.70
N LEU A 109 9.41 4.70 -6.79
CA LEU A 109 9.87 6.04 -7.16
C LEU A 109 11.27 5.98 -7.77
N ALA A 110 11.44 6.67 -8.91
CA ALA A 110 12.70 6.63 -9.65
C ALA A 110 13.88 7.15 -8.81
N ALA A 111 13.62 8.14 -7.95
CA ALA A 111 14.61 8.74 -7.06
C ALA A 111 15.23 7.77 -6.03
N ILE A 112 14.55 6.65 -5.73
CA ILE A 112 15.03 5.64 -4.76
C ILE A 112 15.29 4.28 -5.40
N TRP A 113 15.14 4.15 -6.72
CA TRP A 113 15.28 2.87 -7.41
C TRP A 113 16.63 2.20 -7.15
N GLU A 114 17.72 2.96 -7.31
CA GLU A 114 19.08 2.48 -7.07
C GLU A 114 19.46 2.61 -5.59
N THR A 115 19.39 3.83 -5.05
CA THR A 115 19.86 4.15 -3.69
C THR A 115 19.05 3.51 -2.57
N GLY A 116 17.77 3.21 -2.84
CA GLY A 116 16.89 2.47 -1.93
C GLY A 116 17.03 0.95 -2.04
N GLY A 117 17.89 0.44 -2.93
CA GLY A 117 18.18 -0.99 -3.06
C GLY A 117 17.15 -1.81 -3.83
N TYR A 118 16.19 -1.18 -4.52
CA TYR A 118 15.14 -1.89 -5.27
C TYR A 118 15.68 -2.56 -6.53
N ALA A 119 16.59 -1.88 -7.26
CA ALA A 119 17.27 -2.46 -8.41
C ALA A 119 18.03 -3.74 -8.03
N ALA A 120 18.81 -3.66 -6.94
CA ALA A 120 19.55 -4.78 -6.40
C ALA A 120 18.63 -5.91 -5.92
N LYS A 121 17.49 -5.57 -5.30
CA LYS A 121 16.50 -6.55 -4.86
C LYS A 121 15.88 -7.31 -6.02
N VAL A 122 15.45 -6.62 -7.07
CA VAL A 122 14.91 -7.26 -8.28
C VAL A 122 15.96 -8.15 -8.93
N ALA A 123 17.20 -7.68 -9.05
CA ALA A 123 18.30 -8.47 -9.57
C ALA A 123 18.57 -9.74 -8.75
N ALA A 124 18.51 -9.64 -7.41
CA ALA A 124 18.66 -10.79 -6.52
C ALA A 124 17.54 -11.82 -6.70
N LEU A 125 16.28 -11.37 -6.76
CA LEU A 125 15.13 -12.26 -7.00
C LEU A 125 15.24 -13.00 -8.35
N VAL A 126 15.79 -12.35 -9.38
CA VAL A 126 16.07 -12.98 -10.67
C VAL A 126 17.22 -13.98 -10.57
N ALA A 127 18.32 -13.61 -9.91
CA ALA A 127 19.48 -14.49 -9.73
C ALA A 127 19.12 -15.76 -8.94
N ASP A 128 18.24 -15.64 -7.96
CA ASP A 128 17.73 -16.74 -7.14
C ASP A 128 16.67 -17.59 -7.88
N SER A 129 16.38 -17.29 -9.15
CA SER A 129 15.35 -17.97 -9.95
C SER A 129 13.96 -17.96 -9.29
N ARG A 130 13.65 -16.92 -8.50
CA ARG A 130 12.33 -16.72 -7.89
C ARG A 130 11.38 -15.99 -8.81
N VAL A 131 11.92 -15.13 -9.67
CA VAL A 131 11.14 -14.36 -10.65
C VAL A 131 11.90 -14.22 -11.96
N LYS A 132 11.16 -13.94 -13.03
CA LYS A 132 11.66 -13.36 -14.26
C LYS A 132 11.23 -11.89 -14.32
N LEU A 133 12.19 -10.99 -14.57
CA LEU A 133 11.88 -9.58 -14.82
C LEU A 133 11.31 -9.42 -16.23
N LEU A 134 10.05 -9.00 -16.32
CA LEU A 134 9.40 -8.70 -17.60
C LEU A 134 9.62 -7.24 -18.03
N GLY A 135 9.68 -6.31 -17.08
CA GLY A 135 9.92 -4.91 -17.37
C GLY A 135 10.17 -4.06 -16.13
N ALA A 136 10.86 -2.94 -16.31
CA ALA A 136 11.11 -1.91 -15.30
C ALA A 136 11.12 -0.53 -15.98
N GLU A 137 10.00 -0.17 -16.60
CA GLU A 137 9.89 1.02 -17.45
C GLU A 137 9.84 2.30 -16.61
N LEU A 138 10.52 3.36 -17.06
CA LEU A 138 10.40 4.67 -16.41
C LEU A 138 9.15 5.38 -16.92
N ILE A 139 8.23 5.69 -16.03
CA ILE A 139 6.94 6.31 -16.35
C ILE A 139 6.74 7.61 -15.57
N ASP A 140 5.95 8.51 -16.14
CA ASP A 140 5.47 9.70 -15.43
C ASP A 140 4.45 9.27 -14.37
N TYR A 141 4.77 9.49 -13.10
CA TYR A 141 3.98 9.00 -11.97
C TYR A 141 3.07 10.08 -11.41
N ARG A 142 3.59 11.31 -11.24
CA ARG A 142 2.80 12.49 -10.88
C ARG A 142 3.11 13.61 -11.85
N GLN A 143 2.35 13.67 -12.94
CA GLN A 143 2.59 14.58 -14.07
C GLN A 143 2.71 16.05 -13.66
N GLY A 144 1.84 16.54 -12.77
CA GLY A 144 1.89 17.93 -12.30
C GLY A 144 3.06 18.27 -11.37
N ALA A 145 3.79 17.27 -10.88
CA ALA A 145 4.90 17.44 -9.94
C ALA A 145 6.26 17.01 -10.52
N GLY A 146 6.32 16.59 -11.79
CA GLY A 146 7.55 16.12 -12.43
C GLY A 146 8.15 14.86 -11.78
N VAL A 147 7.33 14.05 -11.10
CA VAL A 147 7.80 12.85 -10.39
C VAL A 147 7.62 11.63 -11.26
N GLN A 148 8.69 10.85 -11.40
CA GLN A 148 8.72 9.60 -12.16
C GLN A 148 8.82 8.38 -11.25
N ALA A 149 8.39 7.23 -11.77
CA ALA A 149 8.51 5.94 -11.12
C ALA A 149 8.94 4.86 -12.12
N ARG A 150 9.57 3.80 -11.62
CA ARG A 150 9.74 2.55 -12.36
C ARG A 150 8.46 1.72 -12.23
N LEU A 151 7.82 1.40 -13.35
CA LEU A 151 6.79 0.36 -13.43
C LEU A 151 7.49 -0.99 -13.57
N VAL A 152 7.53 -1.74 -12.48
CA VAL A 152 8.17 -3.05 -12.39
C VAL A 152 7.13 -4.14 -12.58
N VAL A 153 7.39 -5.05 -13.51
CA VAL A 153 6.57 -6.22 -13.79
C VAL A 153 7.45 -7.46 -13.66
N LEU A 154 7.10 -8.34 -12.72
CA LEU A 154 7.78 -9.59 -12.44
C LEU A 154 6.81 -10.76 -12.69
N GLU A 155 7.32 -11.82 -13.32
CA GLU A 155 6.65 -13.12 -13.39
C GLU A 155 7.27 -14.04 -12.35
N VAL A 156 6.47 -14.64 -11.47
CA VAL A 156 6.94 -15.58 -10.45
C VAL A 156 7.25 -16.93 -11.11
N LEU A 157 8.35 -17.58 -10.73
CA LEU A 157 8.80 -18.86 -11.29
C LEU A 157 8.36 -20.06 -10.45
#